data_AF-A0A098EB50-F1
#
_entry.id   AF-A0A098EB50-F1
#
_cell.length_a   1.000
_cell.length_b   1.000
_cell.length_c   1.000
_cell.angle_alpha   90.00
_cell.angle_beta   90.00
_cell.angle_gamma   90.00
#
_symmetry.space_group_name_H-M   'P 1'
#
loop_
_entity.id
_entity.type
_entity.pdbx_description
1 polymer ?
#
loop_
_entity_poly.entity_id
_entity_poly.type
_entity_poly.pdbx_seq_one_letter_code
_entity_poly.pdbx_strand_id
1 'polypeptide(L)'
;MEKFKFIDHISDLQFAAYGKTLNELFENCASAMFEGMLPEIKVEEKFMRKGNLISENLTELLHDFLNELLFIFETEHKVFKKFIVAIKKNGNYNLNFTASGDKSENYVIDVGIKGITYHELSAEKKKIGRKIFWEANVLCDI
;
A
#
# COMPACT_ATOMS: atom_id res chain seq x y z
N MET A 1 6.22 -11.72 11.83
CA MET A 1 4.99 -11.88 11.04
C MET A 1 5.39 -11.49 9.63
N GLU A 2 5.00 -12.27 8.65
CA GLU A 2 5.22 -11.91 7.24
C GLU A 2 4.53 -10.57 6.95
N LYS A 3 5.15 -9.70 6.18
CA LYS A 3 4.59 -8.37 5.86
C LYS A 3 3.51 -8.47 4.80
N PHE A 4 3.79 -9.25 3.76
CA PHE A 4 2.87 -9.54 2.67
C PHE A 4 3.38 -10.74 1.87
N LYS A 5 2.52 -11.27 1.01
CA LYS A 5 2.79 -12.36 0.09
C LYS A 5 2.17 -12.03 -1.26
N PHE A 6 2.95 -12.12 -2.33
CA PHE A 6 2.44 -12.05 -3.70
C PHE A 6 1.73 -13.36 -4.08
N ILE A 7 0.65 -13.22 -4.83
CA ILE A 7 -0.16 -14.33 -5.32
C ILE A 7 0.06 -14.37 -6.83
N ASP A 8 0.61 -15.47 -7.34
CA ASP A 8 0.88 -15.63 -8.77
C ASP A 8 -0.43 -15.55 -9.56
N HIS A 9 -0.67 -14.39 -10.18
CA HIS A 9 -1.67 -14.22 -11.21
C HIS A 9 -0.96 -13.91 -12.53
N ILE A 10 -1.42 -14.53 -13.62
CA ILE A 10 -0.73 -14.55 -14.91
C ILE A 10 -0.77 -13.16 -15.61
N SER A 11 -1.59 -12.24 -15.11
CA SER A 11 -1.90 -10.95 -15.73
C SER A 11 -1.88 -9.74 -14.80
N ASP A 12 -1.99 -9.94 -13.49
CA ASP A 12 -2.30 -8.87 -12.52
C ASP A 12 -1.35 -8.94 -11.32
N LEU A 13 -1.07 -7.81 -10.68
CA LEU A 13 -0.35 -7.82 -9.41
C LEU A 13 -1.37 -8.05 -8.30
N GLN A 14 -1.33 -9.23 -7.68
CA GLN A 14 -2.16 -9.57 -6.54
C GLN A 14 -1.28 -9.85 -5.31
N PHE A 15 -1.68 -9.32 -4.16
CA PHE A 15 -1.00 -9.59 -2.90
C PHE A 15 -1.94 -9.61 -1.69
N ALA A 16 -1.52 -10.38 -0.69
CA ALA A 16 -2.08 -10.33 0.65
C ALA A 16 -1.07 -9.67 1.60
N ALA A 17 -1.47 -8.63 2.32
CA ALA A 17 -0.64 -7.93 3.30
C ALA A 17 -1.16 -8.12 4.72
N TYR A 18 -0.27 -8.02 5.70
CA TYR A 18 -0.58 -8.29 7.10
C TYR A 18 0.01 -7.23 8.02
N GLY A 19 -0.64 -6.96 9.15
CA GLY A 19 -0.14 -6.05 10.17
C GLY A 19 -0.59 -6.42 11.57
N LYS A 20 0.23 -6.18 12.59
CA LYS A 20 -0.21 -6.32 14.00
C LYS A 20 -1.18 -5.19 14.36
N THR A 21 -1.07 -4.07 13.67
CA THR A 21 -1.96 -2.90 13.78
C THR A 21 -2.52 -2.54 12.42
N LEU A 22 -3.59 -1.74 12.42
CA LEU A 22 -4.19 -1.23 11.18
C LEU A 22 -3.21 -0.33 10.41
N ASN A 23 -2.42 0.47 11.12
CA ASN A 23 -1.39 1.32 10.52
C ASN A 23 -0.33 0.47 9.80
N GLU A 24 0.18 -0.57 10.49
CA GLU A 24 1.17 -1.49 9.92
C GLU A 24 0.62 -2.25 8.70
N LEU A 25 -0.68 -2.59 8.69
CA LEU A 25 -1.31 -3.20 7.54
C LEU A 25 -1.23 -2.28 6.31
N PHE A 26 -1.60 -1.01 6.45
CA PHE A 26 -1.59 -0.05 5.34
C PHE A 26 -0.15 0.23 4.87
N GLU A 27 0.80 0.38 5.79
CA GLU A 27 2.23 0.51 5.47
C GLU A 27 2.75 -0.68 4.66
N ASN A 28 2.34 -1.89 5.03
CA ASN A 28 2.73 -3.11 4.33
C ASN A 28 2.02 -3.27 2.98
N CYS A 29 0.78 -2.79 2.81
CA CYS A 29 0.12 -2.76 1.51
C CYS A 29 0.85 -1.84 0.53
N ALA A 30 1.23 -0.64 0.96
CA ALA A 30 2.02 0.28 0.14
C ALA A 30 3.39 -0.31 -0.20
N SER A 31 4.03 -0.96 0.77
CA SER A 31 5.30 -1.66 0.53
C SER A 31 5.15 -2.78 -0.50
N ALA A 32 4.10 -3.59 -0.41
CA ALA A 32 3.82 -4.67 -1.36
C ALA A 32 3.60 -4.14 -2.77
N MET A 33 2.83 -3.06 -2.92
CA MET A 33 2.58 -2.43 -4.22
C MET A 33 3.89 -1.96 -4.88
N PHE A 34 4.70 -1.15 -4.19
CA PHE A 34 5.95 -0.67 -4.75
C PHE A 34 6.98 -1.78 -4.96
N GLU A 35 7.10 -2.75 -4.05
CA GLU A 35 8.01 -3.90 -4.28
C GLU A 35 7.55 -4.81 -5.44
N GLY A 36 6.25 -4.86 -5.73
CA GLY A 36 5.72 -5.56 -6.91
C GLY A 36 5.98 -4.79 -8.21
N MET A 37 5.98 -3.46 -8.17
CA MET A 37 6.28 -2.59 -9.33
C MET A 37 7.78 -2.54 -9.65
N LEU A 38 8.62 -2.48 -8.61
CA LEU A 38 10.07 -2.39 -8.72
C LEU A 38 10.73 -3.36 -7.72
N PRO A 39 11.22 -4.53 -8.17
CA PRO A 39 11.89 -5.48 -7.28
C PRO A 39 13.27 -5.02 -6.79
N GLU A 40 13.68 -3.79 -7.10
CA GLU A 40 14.96 -3.23 -6.70
C GLU A 40 15.03 -3.00 -5.17
N ILE A 41 16.10 -3.53 -4.56
CA ILE A 41 16.16 -3.75 -3.11
C ILE A 41 16.47 -2.45 -2.33
N LYS A 42 16.97 -1.40 -2.98
CA LYS A 42 17.50 -0.21 -2.30
C LYS A 42 17.09 1.11 -2.96
N VAL A 43 15.82 1.48 -2.79
CA VAL A 43 15.38 2.86 -3.00
C VAL A 43 15.88 3.74 -1.85
N GLU A 44 16.57 4.83 -2.17
CA GLU A 44 17.02 5.81 -1.18
C GLU A 44 15.87 6.69 -0.66
N GLU A 45 15.98 7.22 0.57
CA GLU A 45 14.96 8.10 1.18
C GLU A 45 15.31 9.59 0.99
N LYS A 46 15.44 10.07 -0.26
CA LYS A 46 15.88 11.45 -0.57
C LYS A 46 14.80 12.52 -0.41
N PHE A 47 13.53 12.14 -0.50
CA PHE A 47 12.42 13.06 -0.24
C PHE A 47 11.36 12.42 0.66
N MET A 48 10.44 13.28 1.09
CA MET A 48 9.26 12.88 1.86
C MET A 48 8.02 13.53 1.26
N ARG A 49 6.95 12.75 1.14
CA ARG A 49 5.60 13.22 0.84
C ARG A 49 4.69 12.95 2.02
N LYS A 50 3.81 13.90 2.31
CA LYS A 50 2.80 13.81 3.35
C LYS A 50 1.43 14.00 2.72
N GLY A 51 0.44 13.28 3.22
CA GLY A 51 -0.93 13.41 2.75
C GLY A 51 -1.94 13.06 3.84
N ASN A 52 -3.19 13.43 3.57
CA ASN A 52 -4.34 13.12 4.41
C ASN A 52 -5.50 12.63 3.55
N LEU A 53 -6.12 11.53 3.95
CA LEU A 53 -7.28 10.93 3.28
C LEU A 53 -8.38 10.64 4.29
N ILE A 54 -9.63 10.73 3.85
CA ILE A 54 -10.81 10.48 4.68
C ILE A 54 -11.78 9.64 3.88
N SER A 55 -12.21 8.50 4.45
CA SER A 55 -13.20 7.62 3.83
C SER A 55 -14.14 7.03 4.89
N GLU A 56 -15.31 6.56 4.48
CA GLU A 56 -16.34 6.05 5.40
C GLU A 56 -16.00 4.66 5.92
N ASN A 57 -15.32 3.85 5.11
CA ASN A 57 -14.88 2.50 5.48
C ASN A 57 -13.40 2.25 5.13
N LEU A 58 -12.86 1.14 5.66
CA LEU A 58 -11.44 0.79 5.51
C LEU A 58 -11.06 0.35 4.10
N THR A 59 -11.99 -0.29 3.38
CA THR A 59 -11.75 -0.77 2.01
C THR A 59 -11.56 0.41 1.06
N GLU A 60 -12.47 1.39 1.11
CA GLU A 60 -12.34 2.67 0.39
C GLU A 60 -11.07 3.41 0.80
N LEU A 61 -10.79 3.51 2.10
CA LEU A 61 -9.59 4.19 2.58
C LEU A 61 -8.30 3.55 2.05
N LEU A 62 -8.26 2.21 1.96
CA LEU A 62 -7.11 1.49 1.42
C LEU A 62 -6.99 1.73 -0.09
N HIS A 63 -8.10 1.65 -0.82
CA HIS A 63 -8.15 1.96 -2.25
C HIS A 63 -7.60 3.37 -2.53
N ASP A 64 -8.13 4.38 -1.83
CA ASP A 64 -7.74 5.78 -2.02
C ASP A 64 -6.28 6.01 -1.65
N PHE A 65 -5.80 5.36 -0.58
CA PHE A 65 -4.41 5.48 -0.15
C PHE A 65 -3.42 4.91 -1.16
N LEU A 66 -3.67 3.72 -1.70
CA LEU A 66 -2.80 3.11 -2.68
C LEU A 66 -2.86 3.85 -4.03
N ASN A 67 -4.04 4.29 -4.46
CA ASN A 67 -4.19 5.11 -5.68
C ASN A 67 -3.52 6.49 -5.54
N GLU A 68 -3.58 7.15 -4.39
CA GLU A 68 -2.88 8.41 -4.15
C GLU A 68 -1.36 8.24 -4.33
N LEU A 69 -0.80 7.15 -3.78
CA LEU A 69 0.62 6.87 -3.95
C LEU A 69 0.99 6.54 -5.40
N LEU A 70 0.15 5.78 -6.10
CA LEU A 70 0.32 5.48 -7.52
C LEU A 70 0.25 6.75 -8.37
N PHE A 71 -0.72 7.62 -8.10
CA PHE A 71 -0.87 8.91 -8.78
C PHE A 71 0.38 9.78 -8.61
N ILE A 72 0.95 9.85 -7.40
CA ILE A 72 2.19 10.61 -7.17
C ILE A 72 3.37 9.97 -7.93
N PHE A 73 3.42 8.64 -8.01
CA PHE A 73 4.43 7.95 -8.82
C PHE A 73 4.34 8.33 -10.31
N GLU A 74 3.14 8.29 -10.88
CA GLU A 74 2.92 8.56 -12.30
C GLU A 74 3.13 10.03 -12.67
N THR A 75 2.64 10.95 -11.83
CA THR A 75 2.62 12.39 -12.14
C THR A 75 3.86 13.14 -11.68
N GLU A 76 4.50 12.69 -10.60
CA GLU A 76 5.69 13.35 -10.06
C GLU A 76 6.99 12.54 -10.25
N HIS A 77 6.92 11.35 -10.88
CA HIS A 77 8.05 10.45 -11.11
C HIS A 77 8.77 10.06 -9.81
N LYS A 78 8.01 9.56 -8.83
CA LYS A 78 8.47 9.27 -7.46
C LYS A 78 8.16 7.85 -7.03
N VAL A 79 9.18 7.11 -6.64
CA VAL A 79 9.02 5.80 -5.99
C VAL A 79 9.19 5.94 -4.50
N PHE A 80 8.55 5.06 -3.73
CA PHE A 80 8.55 5.10 -2.27
C PHE A 80 8.98 3.76 -1.68
N LYS A 81 9.71 3.80 -0.56
CA LYS A 81 10.18 2.60 0.16
C LYS A 81 9.72 2.52 1.59
N LYS A 82 9.46 3.67 2.21
CA LYS A 82 9.11 3.76 3.61
C LYS A 82 7.83 4.52 3.77
N PHE A 83 6.93 3.93 4.54
CA PHE A 83 5.62 4.47 4.81
C PHE A 83 5.44 4.54 6.33
N ILE A 84 4.90 5.66 6.79
CA ILE A 84 4.45 5.85 8.17
C ILE A 84 3.00 6.26 8.07
N VAL A 85 2.10 5.47 8.65
CA VAL A 85 0.65 5.67 8.55
C VAL A 85 0.07 5.85 9.95
N ALA A 86 -0.88 6.77 10.08
CA ALA A 86 -1.65 6.99 11.28
C ALA A 86 -3.14 7.09 10.94
N ILE A 87 -3.89 6.03 11.28
CA ILE A 87 -5.34 5.97 11.06
C ILE A 87 -6.09 6.19 12.38
N LYS A 88 -7.08 7.08 12.35
CA LYS A 88 -8.00 7.33 13.46
C LYS A 88 -9.45 7.22 12.97
N LYS A 89 -10.34 6.75 13.84
CA LYS A 89 -11.78 6.68 13.55
C LYS A 89 -12.56 7.61 14.48
N ASN A 90 -13.06 8.72 13.94
CA ASN A 90 -13.89 9.71 14.64
C ASN A 90 -15.10 10.05 13.77
N GLY A 91 -16.07 9.14 13.69
CA GLY A 91 -17.08 9.14 12.62
C GLY A 91 -16.52 8.40 11.41
N ASN A 92 -15.87 9.15 10.51
CA ASN A 92 -15.14 8.60 9.37
C ASN A 92 -13.73 8.13 9.77
N TYR A 93 -13.10 7.33 8.91
CA TYR A 93 -11.69 7.01 9.03
C TYR A 93 -10.86 8.13 8.44
N ASN A 94 -9.87 8.61 9.19
CA ASN A 94 -8.92 9.63 8.75
C ASN A 94 -7.50 9.04 8.79
N LEU A 95 -6.84 9.05 7.65
CA LEU A 95 -5.49 8.54 7.44
C LEU A 95 -4.54 9.70 7.20
N ASN A 96 -3.51 9.81 8.02
CA ASN A 96 -2.35 10.65 7.75
C ASN A 96 -1.18 9.75 7.38
N PHE A 97 -0.44 10.11 6.33
CA PHE A 97 0.74 9.34 5.95
C PHE A 97 1.96 10.22 5.70
N THR A 98 3.13 9.60 5.85
CA THR A 98 4.40 10.07 5.27
C THR A 98 4.99 8.94 4.44
N ALA A 99 5.31 9.22 3.18
CA ALA A 99 5.97 8.30 2.26
C ALA A 99 7.34 8.88 1.86
N SER A 100 8.39 8.08 2.00
CA SER A 100 9.77 8.49 1.71
C SER A 100 10.37 7.62 0.61
N GLY A 101 11.15 8.25 -0.26
CA GLY A 101 11.75 7.58 -1.41
C GLY A 101 12.58 8.51 -2.30
N ASP A 102 12.69 8.15 -3.57
CA ASP A 102 13.59 8.78 -4.55
C ASP A 102 12.93 8.84 -5.95
N LYS A 103 13.58 9.54 -6.89
CA LYS A 103 13.07 9.71 -8.26
C LYS A 103 13.00 8.36 -8.96
N SER A 104 11.89 8.10 -9.64
CA SER A 104 11.66 6.84 -10.35
C SER A 104 12.68 6.60 -11.47
N GLU A 105 13.20 7.66 -12.10
CA GLU A 105 14.23 7.61 -13.15
C GLU A 105 15.52 6.87 -12.73
N ASN A 106 15.78 6.74 -11.43
CA ASN A 106 16.95 6.04 -10.91
C ASN A 106 16.78 4.51 -10.84
N TYR A 107 15.58 3.99 -11.11
CA TYR A 107 15.20 2.60 -10.87
C TYR A 107 14.51 1.99 -12.10
N VAL A 108 14.57 0.67 -12.24
CA VAL A 108 13.82 -0.06 -13.28
C VAL A 108 12.43 -0.39 -12.75
N ILE A 109 11.40 -0.05 -13.54
CA ILE A 109 10.00 -0.41 -13.27
C ILE A 109 9.65 -1.63 -14.11
N ASP A 110 9.41 -2.76 -13.45
CA ASP A 110 9.15 -4.05 -14.10
C ASP A 110 7.65 -4.23 -14.38
N VAL A 111 6.80 -3.73 -13.47
CA VAL A 111 5.33 -3.84 -13.57
C VAL A 111 4.71 -2.44 -13.52
N GLY A 112 4.02 -2.06 -14.59
CA GLY A 112 3.28 -0.81 -14.68
C GLY A 112 1.84 -0.98 -14.19
N ILE A 113 1.61 -0.77 -12.90
CA ILE A 113 0.23 -0.74 -12.36
C ILE A 113 -0.50 0.48 -12.89
N LYS A 114 -1.71 0.30 -13.44
CA LYS A 114 -2.62 1.35 -13.90
C LYS A 114 -3.62 1.80 -12.84
N GLY A 115 -3.91 0.95 -11.86
CA GLY A 115 -4.86 1.26 -10.81
C GLY A 115 -5.09 0.14 -9.81
N ILE A 116 -5.72 0.50 -8.69
CA ILE A 116 -6.14 -0.45 -7.67
C ILE A 116 -7.61 -0.81 -7.91
N THR A 117 -7.91 -2.11 -8.00
CA THR A 117 -9.28 -2.56 -8.24
C THR A 117 -10.04 -2.74 -6.92
N TYR A 118 -11.37 -2.63 -6.97
CA TYR A 118 -12.24 -3.06 -5.86
C TYR A 118 -12.47 -4.57 -5.84
N HIS A 119 -12.00 -5.31 -6.85
CA HIS A 119 -12.21 -6.74 -6.93
C HIS A 119 -11.37 -7.43 -5.86
N GLU A 120 -12.04 -8.17 -4.96
CA GLU A 120 -11.43 -8.83 -3.79
C GLU A 120 -10.68 -7.90 -2.81
N LEU A 121 -10.82 -6.58 -2.97
CA LEU A 121 -10.18 -5.61 -2.08
C LEU A 121 -10.77 -5.70 -0.68
N SER A 122 -9.91 -5.92 0.32
CA SER A 122 -10.35 -5.97 1.72
C SER A 122 -9.31 -5.45 2.69
N ALA A 123 -9.78 -5.02 3.86
CA ALA A 123 -8.95 -4.60 4.98
C ALA A 123 -9.65 -4.99 6.30
N GLU A 124 -9.25 -6.13 6.87
CA GLU A 124 -10.02 -6.80 7.92
C GLU A 124 -9.18 -7.18 9.13
N LYS A 125 -9.82 -7.16 10.30
CA LYS A 125 -9.24 -7.67 11.54
C LYS A 125 -9.50 -9.17 11.65
N LYS A 126 -8.44 -9.96 11.69
CA LYS A 126 -8.48 -11.43 11.82
C LYS A 126 -8.13 -11.88 13.24
N LYS A 127 -8.62 -13.06 13.62
CA LYS A 127 -8.32 -13.72 14.89
C LYS A 127 -8.08 -15.20 14.67
N ILE A 128 -6.89 -15.68 15.02
CA ILE A 128 -6.53 -17.10 15.00
C ILE A 128 -6.11 -17.51 16.41
N GLY A 129 -6.95 -18.30 17.07
CA GLY A 129 -6.78 -18.64 18.49
C GLY A 129 -6.76 -17.39 19.37
N ARG A 130 -5.62 -17.14 20.04
CA ARG A 130 -5.39 -15.93 20.86
C ARG A 130 -4.75 -14.77 20.09
N LYS A 131 -4.28 -14.99 18.86
CA LYS A 131 -3.61 -13.95 18.07
C LYS A 131 -4.65 -13.12 17.32
N ILE A 132 -4.47 -11.80 17.37
CA ILE A 132 -5.25 -10.82 16.62
C ILE A 132 -4.28 -10.11 15.68
N PHE A 133 -4.65 -9.97 14.42
CA PHE A 133 -3.88 -9.25 13.41
C PHE A 133 -4.83 -8.64 12.39
N TRP A 134 -4.28 -7.86 11.47
CA TRP A 134 -4.97 -7.27 10.34
C TRP A 134 -4.45 -7.90 9.05
N GLU A 135 -5.34 -8.07 8.09
CA GLU A 135 -5.07 -8.66 6.78
C GLU A 135 -5.79 -7.86 5.70
N ALA A 136 -5.16 -7.71 4.55
CA ALA A 136 -5.73 -7.08 3.37
C ALA A 136 -5.40 -7.91 2.14
N ASN A 137 -6.34 -8.01 1.21
CA ASN A 137 -6.10 -8.54 -0.13
C ASN A 137 -6.26 -7.39 -1.12
N VAL A 138 -5.35 -7.29 -2.08
CA VAL A 138 -5.32 -6.22 -3.08
C VAL A 138 -5.05 -6.85 -4.44
N LEU A 139 -5.84 -6.45 -5.43
CA LEU A 139 -5.64 -6.75 -6.85
C LEU A 139 -5.45 -5.45 -7.62
N CYS A 140 -4.34 -5.36 -8.33
CA CYS A 140 -3.96 -4.21 -9.15
C CYS A 140 -4.18 -4.53 -10.63
N ASP A 141 -4.70 -3.55 -11.37
CA ASP A 141 -4.79 -3.56 -12.83
C ASP A 141 -3.43 -3.16 -13.42
N ILE A 142 -2.92 -3.92 -14.40
CA ILE A 142 -1.62 -3.70 -15.07
C ILE A 142 -1.84 -3.26 -16.52
#